data_AF-A0A7S1T693-F1
#
_entry.id   AF-A0A7S1T693-F1
#
_cell.length_a   1.000
_cell.length_b   1.000
_cell.length_c   1.000
_cell.angle_alpha   90.00
_cell.angle_beta   90.00
_cell.angle_gamma   90.00
#
_symmetry.space_group_name_H-M   'P 1'
#
loop_
_entity.id
_entity.type
_entity.pdbx_description
1 polymer ?
#
loop_
_entity_poly.entity_id
_entity_poly.type
_entity_poly.pdbx_seq_one_letter_code
_entity_poly.pdbx_strand_id
1 'polypeptide(L)'
;PRLRFNLALVMQQYAVQKLAKSKTQQKQTAGERKVSVELAIEELNQALRFFRRLSQLGVAATGIEEVKLRKHIEYCSDAVTKAEILSRNTAKEAEAEQKKLRSQQLALESQKMEAEVARTIARQKELQEKADRERKAKEAEERMDRLREQWQEQHQMEQVSKDERESKKRKKDHYDDAVIVPDELDELENRAEAVGRDDNEGLEEEEDNAQDEAPQRLRLKKRSENDEDRAKALAAVGLDSDEEGEEEEEEDNA
;
A
#
# COMPACT_ATOMS: atom_id res chain seq x y z
N PRO A 1 43.67 11.37 -48.18
CA PRO A 1 42.93 10.08 -48.38
C PRO A 1 43.18 9.04 -47.27
N ARG A 2 44.44 8.68 -47.01
CA ARG A 2 44.80 7.67 -45.99
C ARG A 2 44.36 8.04 -44.56
N LEU A 3 44.52 9.31 -44.16
CA LEU A 3 44.03 9.80 -42.86
C LEU A 3 42.51 9.61 -42.68
N ARG A 4 41.71 9.90 -43.73
CA ARG A 4 40.25 9.72 -43.70
C ARG A 4 39.87 8.24 -43.59
N PHE A 5 40.61 7.36 -44.25
CA PHE A 5 40.40 5.91 -44.15
C PHE A 5 40.70 5.41 -42.73
N ASN A 6 41.83 5.81 -42.15
CA ASN A 6 42.20 5.42 -40.80
C ASN A 6 41.23 5.96 -39.75
N LEU A 7 40.78 7.22 -39.91
CA LEU A 7 39.75 7.80 -39.05
C LEU A 7 38.46 7.00 -39.12
N ALA A 8 37.95 6.72 -40.33
CA ALA A 8 36.74 5.92 -40.52
C ALA A 8 36.87 4.51 -39.93
N LEU A 9 38.06 3.90 -40.05
CA LEU A 9 38.34 2.59 -39.46
C LEU A 9 38.27 2.61 -37.94
N VAL A 10 38.88 3.63 -37.31
CA VAL A 10 38.83 3.80 -35.84
C VAL A 10 37.40 4.04 -35.38
N MET A 11 36.64 4.87 -36.08
CA MET A 11 35.22 5.12 -35.76
C MET A 11 34.38 3.85 -35.87
N GLN A 12 34.56 3.07 -36.94
CA GLN A 12 33.89 1.78 -37.12
C GLN A 12 34.22 0.82 -35.96
N GLN A 13 35.50 0.66 -35.63
CA GLN A 13 35.93 -0.25 -34.56
C GLN A 13 35.41 0.19 -33.19
N TYR A 14 35.48 1.49 -32.89
CA TYR A 14 35.02 2.05 -31.63
C TYR A 14 33.51 1.89 -31.46
N ALA A 15 32.73 2.19 -32.50
CA ALA A 15 31.29 2.01 -32.47
C ALA A 15 30.88 0.55 -32.28
N VAL A 16 31.55 -0.39 -32.95
CA VAL A 16 31.31 -1.84 -32.76
C VAL A 16 31.64 -2.28 -31.33
N GLN A 17 32.74 -1.79 -30.76
CA GLN A 17 33.08 -2.08 -29.37
C GLN A 17 32.04 -1.51 -28.39
N LYS A 18 31.54 -0.30 -28.63
CA LYS A 18 30.43 0.28 -27.85
C LYS A 18 29.17 -0.59 -27.91
N LEU A 19 28.77 -1.01 -29.10
CA LEU A 19 27.61 -1.89 -29.30
C LEU A 19 27.78 -3.26 -28.63
N ALA A 20 29.00 -3.80 -28.59
CA ALA A 20 29.28 -5.04 -27.87
C ALA A 20 29.20 -4.84 -26.34
N LYS A 21 29.70 -3.71 -25.84
CA LYS A 21 29.63 -3.36 -24.41
C LYS A 21 28.20 -3.11 -23.95
N SER A 22 27.38 -2.42 -24.74
CA SER A 22 25.97 -2.15 -24.38
C SER A 22 25.12 -3.43 -24.29
N LYS A 23 25.49 -4.49 -25.03
CA LYS A 23 24.84 -5.81 -24.92
C LYS A 23 25.26 -6.61 -23.69
N THR A 24 26.49 -6.44 -23.22
CA THR A 24 27.10 -7.29 -22.17
C THR A 24 27.06 -6.65 -20.80
N GLN A 25 27.00 -5.33 -20.70
CA GLN A 25 26.96 -4.63 -19.42
C GLN A 25 25.55 -4.64 -18.81
N GLN A 26 25.31 -5.61 -17.93
CA GLN A 26 24.12 -5.68 -17.07
C GLN A 26 23.99 -4.50 -16.09
N LYS A 27 25.06 -3.72 -15.88
CA LYS A 27 25.08 -2.61 -14.90
C LYS A 27 24.49 -1.29 -15.42
N GLN A 28 24.27 -1.15 -16.73
CA GLN A 28 23.75 0.10 -17.31
C GLN A 28 22.23 0.11 -17.31
N THR A 29 21.65 1.25 -16.97
CA THR A 29 20.18 1.44 -17.09
C THR A 29 19.76 1.37 -18.55
N ALA A 30 18.49 1.04 -18.83
CA ALA A 30 18.01 0.97 -20.22
C ALA A 30 18.16 2.33 -20.95
N GLY A 31 18.00 3.45 -20.22
CA GLY A 31 18.23 4.79 -20.74
C GLY A 31 19.68 5.06 -21.16
N GLU A 32 20.65 4.68 -20.33
CA GLU A 32 22.08 4.83 -20.66
C GLU A 32 22.48 3.95 -21.86
N ARG A 33 21.96 2.72 -21.92
CA ARG A 33 22.18 1.82 -23.06
C ARG A 33 21.64 2.42 -24.34
N LYS A 34 20.44 3.02 -24.32
CA LYS A 34 19.85 3.71 -25.47
C LYS A 34 20.77 4.81 -26.00
N VAL A 35 21.21 5.73 -25.14
CA VAL A 35 22.09 6.84 -25.54
C VAL A 35 23.42 6.31 -26.10
N SER A 36 23.99 5.29 -25.47
CA SER A 36 25.24 4.69 -25.97
C SER A 36 25.08 4.05 -27.36
N VAL A 37 23.92 3.46 -27.66
CA VAL A 37 23.63 2.85 -28.96
C VAL A 37 23.39 3.93 -30.01
N GLU A 38 22.67 5.00 -29.69
CA GLU A 38 22.46 6.15 -30.58
C GLU A 38 23.79 6.80 -31.01
N LEU A 39 24.68 7.05 -30.04
CA LEU A 39 26.02 7.57 -30.34
C LEU A 39 26.85 6.63 -31.23
N ALA A 40 26.73 5.32 -31.05
CA ALA A 40 27.42 4.34 -31.90
C ALA A 40 26.84 4.34 -33.33
N ILE A 41 25.54 4.53 -33.51
CA ILE A 41 24.89 4.67 -34.82
C ILE A 41 25.43 5.92 -35.54
N GLU A 42 25.56 7.05 -34.84
CA GLU A 42 26.11 8.28 -35.40
C GLU A 42 27.56 8.09 -35.87
N GLU A 43 28.39 7.46 -35.06
CA GLU A 43 29.79 7.15 -35.40
C GLU A 43 29.90 6.22 -36.61
N LEU A 44 29.04 5.18 -36.69
CA LEU A 44 28.99 4.29 -37.86
C LEU A 44 28.54 5.02 -39.12
N ASN A 45 27.54 5.90 -39.02
CA ASN A 45 27.07 6.70 -40.15
C ASN A 45 28.14 7.68 -40.65
N GLN A 46 28.91 8.28 -39.74
CA GLN A 46 30.05 9.13 -40.12
C GLN A 46 31.17 8.30 -40.79
N ALA A 47 31.50 7.12 -40.25
CA ALA A 47 32.47 6.21 -40.88
C ALA A 47 32.03 5.81 -42.30
N LEU A 48 30.75 5.47 -42.47
CA LEU A 48 30.14 5.12 -43.74
C LEU A 48 30.20 6.27 -44.76
N ARG A 49 29.96 7.52 -44.33
CA ARG A 49 30.14 8.71 -45.17
C ARG A 49 31.58 8.84 -45.66
N PHE A 50 32.57 8.62 -44.79
CA PHE A 50 33.98 8.65 -45.19
C PHE A 50 34.33 7.54 -46.18
N PHE A 51 33.89 6.30 -45.95
CA PHE A 51 34.14 5.19 -46.87
C PHE A 51 33.48 5.40 -48.24
N ARG A 52 32.22 5.85 -48.28
CA ARG A 52 31.54 6.19 -49.54
C ARG A 52 32.27 7.29 -50.30
N ARG A 53 32.72 8.35 -49.60
CA ARG A 53 33.47 9.43 -50.25
C ARG A 53 34.82 8.96 -50.79
N LEU A 54 35.51 8.08 -50.08
CA LEU A 54 36.76 7.47 -50.56
C LEU A 54 36.51 6.57 -51.77
N SER A 55 35.40 5.81 -51.78
CA SER A 55 35.00 4.98 -52.92
C SER A 55 34.74 5.83 -54.17
N GLN A 56 34.06 6.98 -54.03
CA GLN A 56 33.78 7.91 -55.14
C GLN A 56 35.04 8.53 -55.74
N LEU A 57 36.09 8.74 -54.95
CA LEU A 57 37.36 9.29 -55.42
C LEU A 57 38.16 8.27 -56.26
N GLY A 58 37.83 6.98 -56.17
CA GLY A 58 38.47 5.91 -56.91
C GLY A 58 39.87 5.55 -56.42
N VAL A 59 40.38 4.43 -56.94
CA VAL A 59 41.70 3.88 -56.56
C VAL A 59 42.83 4.83 -56.94
N ALA A 60 42.74 5.50 -58.09
CA ALA A 60 43.78 6.41 -58.58
C ALA A 60 44.08 7.58 -57.64
N ALA A 61 43.05 8.16 -56.99
CA ALA A 61 43.22 9.29 -56.09
C ALA A 61 43.48 8.88 -54.63
N THR A 62 43.02 7.69 -54.22
CA THR A 62 43.09 7.26 -52.82
C THR A 62 44.23 6.28 -52.55
N GLY A 63 44.67 5.53 -53.55
CA GLY A 63 45.59 4.41 -53.42
C GLY A 63 45.02 3.25 -52.58
N ILE A 64 43.70 3.18 -52.41
CA ILE A 64 43.01 2.16 -51.64
C ILE A 64 42.18 1.32 -52.60
N GLU A 65 42.29 0.00 -52.49
CA GLU A 65 41.51 -0.95 -53.30
C GLU A 65 40.01 -0.78 -53.10
N GLU A 66 39.26 -0.74 -54.20
CA GLU A 66 37.81 -0.56 -54.17
C GLU A 66 37.09 -1.71 -53.46
N VAL A 67 37.57 -2.94 -53.63
CA VAL A 67 37.03 -4.14 -52.95
C VAL A 67 37.12 -4.00 -51.43
N LYS A 68 38.23 -3.43 -50.93
CA LYS A 68 38.41 -3.17 -49.49
C LYS A 68 37.43 -2.12 -48.99
N LEU A 69 37.27 -1.01 -49.73
CA LEU A 69 36.29 0.04 -49.38
C LEU A 69 34.86 -0.50 -49.38
N ARG A 70 34.49 -1.31 -50.38
CA ARG A 70 33.18 -1.92 -50.49
C ARG A 70 32.84 -2.77 -49.27
N LYS A 71 33.76 -3.63 -48.82
CA LYS A 71 33.60 -4.44 -47.59
C LYS A 71 33.35 -3.57 -46.36
N HIS A 72 34.05 -2.44 -46.21
CA HIS A 72 33.83 -1.53 -45.08
C HIS A 72 32.47 -0.81 -45.17
N ILE A 73 32.03 -0.45 -46.38
CA ILE A 73 30.71 0.14 -46.60
C ILE A 73 29.60 -0.84 -46.23
N GLU A 74 29.68 -2.08 -46.75
CA GLU A 74 28.74 -3.17 -46.46
C GLU A 74 28.70 -3.48 -44.95
N TYR A 75 29.88 -3.61 -44.34
CA TYR A 75 29.96 -3.84 -42.90
C TYR A 75 29.29 -2.71 -42.09
N CYS A 76 29.56 -1.44 -42.45
CA CYS A 76 28.96 -0.32 -41.74
C CYS A 76 27.44 -0.26 -41.94
N SER A 77 26.92 -0.55 -43.14
CA SER A 77 25.47 -0.60 -43.35
C SER A 77 24.82 -1.70 -42.52
N ASP A 78 25.41 -2.88 -42.47
CA ASP A 78 24.89 -4.01 -41.68
C ASP A 78 24.99 -3.74 -40.17
N ALA A 79 26.04 -3.05 -39.74
CA ALA A 79 26.21 -2.66 -38.35
C ALA A 79 25.17 -1.60 -37.94
N VAL A 80 24.87 -0.63 -38.81
CA VAL A 80 23.85 0.39 -38.57
C VAL A 80 22.46 -0.24 -38.45
N THR A 81 22.06 -1.11 -39.37
CA THR A 81 20.74 -1.76 -39.30
C THR A 81 20.58 -2.58 -38.03
N LYS A 82 21.61 -3.34 -37.63
CA LYS A 82 21.63 -4.07 -36.35
C LYS A 82 21.56 -3.15 -35.13
N ALA A 83 22.26 -2.01 -35.19
CA ALA A 83 22.26 -1.03 -34.11
C ALA A 83 20.93 -0.28 -33.99
N GLU A 84 20.25 0.02 -35.09
CA GLU A 84 18.91 0.63 -35.09
C GLU A 84 17.87 -0.28 -34.45
N ILE A 85 17.90 -1.58 -34.76
CA ILE A 85 17.04 -2.57 -34.10
C ILE A 85 17.33 -2.59 -32.59
N LEU A 86 18.60 -2.60 -32.21
CA LEU A 86 19.00 -2.54 -30.81
C LEU A 86 18.49 -1.25 -30.13
N SER A 87 18.60 -0.11 -30.80
CA SER A 87 18.12 1.18 -30.29
C SER A 87 16.62 1.15 -30.00
N ARG A 88 15.81 0.65 -30.94
CA ARG A 88 14.36 0.48 -30.74
C ARG A 88 14.03 -0.41 -29.55
N ASN A 89 14.75 -1.52 -29.39
CA ASN A 89 14.55 -2.43 -28.27
C ASN A 89 14.92 -1.76 -26.94
N THR A 90 16.07 -1.07 -26.87
CA THR A 90 16.49 -0.35 -25.66
C THR A 90 15.55 0.82 -25.32
N ALA A 91 14.93 1.46 -26.33
CA ALA A 91 13.94 2.50 -26.12
C ALA A 91 12.65 1.95 -25.50
N LYS A 92 12.15 0.80 -25.99
CA LYS A 92 11.00 0.12 -25.40
C LYS A 92 11.28 -0.33 -23.96
N GLU A 93 12.47 -0.86 -23.69
CA GLU A 93 12.88 -1.22 -22.33
C GLU A 93 12.91 0.01 -21.40
N ALA A 94 13.50 1.12 -21.84
CA ALA A 94 13.56 2.35 -21.05
C ALA A 94 12.17 2.94 -20.76
N GLU A 95 11.27 2.91 -21.74
CA GLU A 95 9.89 3.36 -21.54
C GLU A 95 9.13 2.44 -20.56
N ALA A 96 9.32 1.12 -20.67
CA ALA A 96 8.71 0.16 -19.75
C ALA A 96 9.22 0.34 -18.31
N GLU A 97 10.52 0.57 -18.12
CA GLU A 97 11.11 0.90 -16.81
C GLU A 97 10.51 2.20 -16.26
N GLN A 98 10.40 3.24 -17.09
CA GLN A 98 9.82 4.51 -16.67
C GLN A 98 8.34 4.39 -16.30
N LYS A 99 7.55 3.61 -17.06
CA LYS A 99 6.14 3.34 -16.75
C LYS A 99 6.00 2.58 -15.42
N LYS A 100 6.84 1.57 -15.18
CA LYS A 100 6.86 0.84 -13.91
C LYS A 100 7.17 1.76 -12.73
N LEU A 101 8.19 2.61 -12.86
CA LEU A 101 8.55 3.57 -11.81
C LEU A 101 7.41 4.57 -11.54
N ARG A 102 6.77 5.11 -12.59
CA ARG A 102 5.63 6.00 -12.43
C ARG A 102 4.44 5.32 -11.76
N SER A 103 4.12 4.08 -12.16
CA SER A 103 3.05 3.29 -11.54
C SER A 103 3.33 3.04 -10.06
N GLN A 104 4.57 2.70 -9.69
CA GLN A 104 4.97 2.53 -8.29
C GLN A 104 4.85 3.84 -7.49
N GLN A 105 5.23 4.97 -8.08
CA GLN A 105 5.09 6.29 -7.44
C GLN A 105 3.62 6.64 -7.19
N LEU A 106 2.76 6.46 -8.20
CA LEU A 106 1.32 6.69 -8.07
C LEU A 106 0.68 5.79 -7.04
N ALA A 107 1.05 4.51 -6.98
CA ALA A 107 0.54 3.58 -5.97
C ALA A 107 0.94 4.00 -4.55
N LEU A 108 2.19 4.42 -4.35
CA LEU A 108 2.66 4.94 -3.06
C LEU A 108 1.96 6.25 -2.67
N GLU A 109 1.68 7.12 -3.65
CA GLU A 109 0.94 8.36 -3.41
C GLU A 109 -0.53 8.08 -3.06
N SER A 110 -1.20 7.18 -3.77
CA SER A 110 -2.57 6.72 -3.46
C SER A 110 -2.65 6.17 -2.04
N GLN A 111 -1.71 5.30 -1.66
CA GLN A 111 -1.66 4.73 -0.31
C GLN A 111 -1.49 5.79 0.77
N LYS A 112 -0.69 6.83 0.53
CA LYS A 112 -0.53 7.95 1.47
C LYS A 112 -1.82 8.74 1.62
N MET A 113 -2.47 9.06 0.51
CA MET A 113 -3.74 9.79 0.51
C MET A 113 -4.84 8.99 1.22
N GLU A 114 -4.96 7.69 0.94
CA GLU A 114 -5.91 6.79 1.62
C GLU A 114 -5.64 6.72 3.12
N ALA A 115 -4.36 6.65 3.54
CA ALA A 115 -4.00 6.64 4.95
C ALA A 115 -4.35 7.98 5.64
N GLU A 116 -4.19 9.12 4.97
CA GLU A 116 -4.60 10.42 5.49
C GLU A 116 -6.11 10.54 5.62
N VAL A 117 -6.87 10.08 4.62
CA VAL A 117 -8.33 10.03 4.67
C VAL A 117 -8.81 9.11 5.80
N ALA A 118 -8.21 7.93 5.94
CA ALA A 118 -8.55 7.01 7.02
C ALA A 118 -8.31 7.62 8.41
N ARG A 119 -7.21 8.38 8.58
CA ARG A 119 -6.91 9.09 9.83
C ARG A 119 -7.92 10.19 10.15
N THR A 120 -8.35 10.96 9.15
CA THR A 120 -9.34 12.02 9.37
C THR A 120 -10.71 11.44 9.72
N ILE A 121 -11.13 10.36 9.06
CA ILE A 121 -12.38 9.63 9.39
C ILE A 121 -12.30 9.04 10.80
N ALA A 122 -11.19 8.39 11.17
CA ALA A 122 -11.02 7.83 12.51
C ALA A 122 -11.11 8.89 13.61
N ARG A 123 -10.45 10.05 13.40
CA ARG A 123 -10.52 11.18 14.34
C ARG A 123 -11.95 11.72 14.47
N GLN A 124 -12.69 11.84 13.37
CA GLN A 124 -14.09 12.28 13.43
C GLN A 124 -14.98 11.29 14.19
N LYS A 125 -14.79 9.99 13.97
CA LYS A 125 -15.51 8.94 14.70
C LYS A 125 -15.21 8.98 16.20
N GLU A 126 -13.95 9.15 16.59
CA GLU A 126 -13.57 9.26 18.01
C GLU A 126 -14.22 10.48 18.68
N LEU A 127 -14.26 11.62 17.98
CA LEU A 127 -14.91 12.83 18.48
C LEU A 127 -16.43 12.64 18.64
N GLN A 128 -17.09 12.00 17.66
CA GLN A 128 -18.51 11.68 17.73
C GLN A 128 -18.80 10.72 18.89
N GLU A 129 -17.98 9.69 19.06
CA GLU A 129 -18.17 8.72 20.15
C GLU A 129 -17.97 9.37 21.53
N LYS A 130 -16.99 10.25 21.69
CA LYS A 130 -16.82 11.04 22.91
C LYS A 130 -18.03 11.93 23.18
N ALA A 131 -18.53 12.64 22.16
CA ALA A 131 -19.71 13.49 22.30
C ALA A 131 -20.96 12.68 22.68
N ASP A 132 -21.16 11.50 22.09
CA ASP A 132 -22.29 10.62 22.44
C ASP A 132 -22.16 10.03 23.84
N ARG A 133 -20.94 9.68 24.28
CA ARG A 133 -20.68 9.22 25.66
C ARG A 133 -20.95 10.34 26.67
N GLU A 134 -20.49 11.56 26.39
CA GLU A 134 -20.77 12.74 27.23
C GLU A 134 -22.27 13.05 27.30
N ARG A 135 -22.99 12.95 26.17
CA ARG A 135 -24.45 13.14 26.15
C ARG A 135 -25.16 12.11 27.02
N LYS A 136 -24.81 10.82 26.89
CA LYS A 136 -25.38 9.74 27.72
C LYS A 136 -25.06 9.93 29.21
N ALA A 137 -23.84 10.40 29.53
CA ALA A 137 -23.45 10.68 30.92
C ALA A 137 -24.30 11.81 31.53
N LYS A 138 -24.49 12.91 30.78
CA LYS A 138 -25.36 14.02 31.22
C LYS A 138 -26.82 13.59 31.39
N GLU A 139 -27.36 12.82 30.45
CA GLU A 139 -28.71 12.28 30.56
C GLU A 139 -28.87 11.36 31.78
N ALA A 140 -27.82 10.61 32.16
CA ALA A 140 -27.84 9.78 33.36
C ALA A 140 -27.78 10.62 34.65
N GLU A 141 -26.96 11.67 34.67
CA GLU A 141 -26.87 12.62 35.79
C GLU A 141 -28.22 13.32 36.03
N GLU A 142 -28.85 13.86 34.98
CA GLU A 142 -30.17 14.49 35.07
C GLU A 142 -31.24 13.52 35.60
N ARG A 143 -31.18 12.23 35.23
CA ARG A 143 -32.10 11.21 35.76
C ARG A 143 -31.86 10.96 37.25
N MET A 144 -30.61 10.90 37.68
CA MET A 144 -30.26 10.70 39.09
C MET A 144 -30.67 11.90 39.94
N ASP A 145 -30.53 13.11 39.42
CA ASP A 145 -30.97 14.32 40.11
C ASP A 145 -32.49 14.36 40.27
N ARG A 146 -33.25 14.03 39.22
CA ARG A 146 -34.72 13.89 39.33
C ARG A 146 -35.12 12.83 40.36
N LEU A 147 -34.41 11.70 40.43
CA LEU A 147 -34.65 10.66 41.43
C LEU A 147 -34.33 11.16 42.85
N ARG A 148 -33.27 11.95 43.03
CA ARG A 148 -32.95 12.57 44.32
C ARG A 148 -34.01 13.57 44.74
N GLU A 149 -34.49 14.41 43.82
CA GLU A 149 -35.58 15.35 44.08
C GLU A 149 -36.85 14.61 44.50
N GLN A 150 -37.26 13.58 43.78
CA GLN A 150 -38.42 12.75 44.15
C GLN A 150 -38.25 12.07 45.51
N TRP A 151 -37.05 11.58 45.82
CA TRP A 151 -36.76 10.98 47.12
C TRP A 151 -36.84 12.02 48.26
N GLN A 152 -36.30 13.22 48.04
CA GLN A 152 -36.41 14.32 49.00
C GLN A 152 -37.86 14.77 49.21
N GLU A 153 -38.65 14.86 48.14
CA GLU A 153 -40.09 15.18 48.23
C GLU A 153 -40.86 14.11 49.02
N GLN A 154 -40.62 12.83 48.74
CA GLN A 154 -41.24 11.74 49.50
C GLN A 154 -40.85 11.78 50.98
N HIS A 155 -39.57 12.04 51.28
CA HIS A 155 -39.09 12.12 52.65
C HIS A 155 -39.66 13.35 53.39
N GLN A 156 -39.79 14.49 52.72
CA GLN A 156 -40.46 15.67 53.28
C GLN A 156 -41.95 15.40 53.56
N MET A 157 -42.66 14.75 52.64
CA MET A 157 -44.05 14.36 52.83
C MET A 157 -44.20 13.35 53.98
N GLU A 158 -43.27 12.42 54.13
CA GLU A 158 -43.25 11.46 55.24
C GLU A 158 -42.97 12.14 56.59
N GLN A 159 -42.07 13.13 56.64
CA GLN A 159 -41.83 13.94 57.84
C GLN A 159 -43.05 14.76 58.24
N VAL A 160 -43.71 15.43 57.29
CA VAL A 160 -44.98 16.15 57.54
C VAL A 160 -46.07 15.20 58.05
N SER A 161 -46.15 13.98 57.50
CA SER A 161 -47.10 12.96 57.97
C SER A 161 -46.75 12.42 59.37
N LYS A 162 -45.46 12.29 59.71
CA LYS A 162 -45.00 11.92 61.07
C LYS A 162 -45.30 13.03 62.07
N ASP A 163 -45.11 14.30 61.71
CA ASP A 163 -45.47 15.45 62.56
C ASP A 163 -47.00 15.58 62.76
N GLU A 164 -47.81 15.24 61.76
CA GLU A 164 -49.27 15.13 61.90
C GLU A 164 -49.69 13.93 62.78
N ARG A 165 -48.92 12.84 62.80
CA ARG A 165 -49.18 11.67 63.67
C ARG A 165 -48.71 11.93 65.11
N GLU A 166 -47.61 12.65 65.32
CA GLU A 166 -47.16 13.05 66.66
C GLU A 166 -48.04 14.13 67.28
N SER A 167 -48.58 15.06 66.49
CA SER A 167 -49.55 16.05 66.97
C SER A 167 -50.92 15.42 67.33
N LYS A 168 -51.27 14.26 66.77
CA LYS A 168 -52.43 13.45 67.20
C LYS A 168 -52.15 12.56 68.41
N LYS A 169 -50.90 12.14 68.65
CA LYS A 169 -50.52 11.35 69.84
C LYS A 169 -50.46 12.17 71.13
N ARG A 170 -50.21 13.49 71.06
CA ARG A 170 -50.16 14.37 72.25
C ARG A 170 -51.53 14.67 72.93
N LYS A 171 -52.63 14.04 72.51
CA LYS A 171 -53.96 14.18 73.15
C LYS A 171 -54.52 12.90 73.77
N LYS A 172 -53.73 11.84 73.93
CA LYS A 172 -54.22 10.59 74.53
C LYS A 172 -53.16 9.89 75.39
N ASP A 173 -52.62 10.62 76.36
CA ASP A 173 -51.90 10.02 77.48
C ASP A 173 -52.78 10.05 78.73
N HIS A 174 -53.63 9.03 78.87
CA HIS A 174 -54.09 8.56 80.18
C HIS A 174 -54.65 7.14 80.06
N TYR A 175 -53.80 6.13 80.17
CA TYR A 175 -53.90 5.07 81.19
C TYR A 175 -52.78 4.03 81.02
N ASP A 176 -52.25 3.61 82.16
CA ASP A 176 -51.26 2.56 82.38
C ASP A 176 -51.70 1.20 81.80
N ASP A 177 -50.75 0.35 81.41
CA ASP A 177 -50.28 -0.77 82.25
C ASP A 177 -49.45 -1.78 81.41
N ALA A 178 -48.53 -2.43 82.09
CA ALA A 178 -47.49 -3.31 81.60
C ALA A 178 -47.99 -4.62 80.98
N VAL A 179 -47.34 -5.09 79.91
CA VAL A 179 -47.13 -6.53 79.65
C VAL A 179 -45.76 -6.72 78.98
N ILE A 180 -45.01 -7.67 79.53
CA ILE A 180 -43.68 -8.13 79.15
C ILE A 180 -43.81 -9.29 78.14
N VAL A 181 -42.71 -9.56 77.43
CA VAL A 181 -42.28 -10.80 76.74
C VAL A 181 -42.72 -11.01 75.26
N PRO A 182 -41.98 -11.81 74.45
CA PRO A 182 -40.87 -11.39 73.59
C PRO A 182 -41.07 -11.84 72.11
N ASP A 183 -39.98 -11.78 71.32
CA ASP A 183 -39.65 -12.67 70.18
C ASP A 183 -39.73 -12.08 68.76
N GLU A 184 -38.84 -12.60 67.90
CA GLU A 184 -38.65 -12.35 66.46
C GLU A 184 -37.77 -11.15 66.06
N LEU A 185 -36.54 -11.21 66.54
CA LEU A 185 -35.35 -10.66 65.88
C LEU A 185 -34.62 -11.83 65.19
N ASP A 186 -35.16 -12.35 64.10
CA ASP A 186 -34.46 -13.29 63.20
C ASP A 186 -35.22 -13.38 61.86
N GLU A 187 -34.50 -13.68 60.79
CA GLU A 187 -34.98 -13.83 59.40
C GLU A 187 -34.96 -12.61 58.48
N LEU A 188 -33.77 -11.99 58.29
CA LEU A 188 -33.37 -11.53 56.94
C LEU A 188 -31.85 -11.31 56.77
N GLU A 189 -31.03 -12.03 57.54
CA GLU A 189 -29.55 -12.01 57.45
C GLU A 189 -28.98 -13.42 57.12
N ASN A 190 -29.70 -14.22 56.33
CA ASN A 190 -29.21 -15.52 55.83
C ASN A 190 -29.59 -15.77 54.35
N ARG A 191 -29.17 -14.84 53.49
CA ARG A 191 -29.07 -15.09 52.04
C ARG A 191 -27.70 -14.71 51.49
N ALA A 192 -26.68 -15.14 52.20
CA ALA A 192 -25.41 -15.51 51.58
C ALA A 192 -25.43 -17.04 51.38
N GLU A 193 -24.62 -17.52 50.43
CA GLU A 193 -24.13 -18.91 50.39
C GLU A 193 -25.04 -19.98 49.80
N ALA A 194 -25.31 -19.88 48.49
CA ALA A 194 -25.30 -21.06 47.62
C ALA A 194 -25.24 -20.61 46.15
N VAL A 195 -24.04 -20.52 45.57
CA VAL A 195 -23.65 -21.11 44.27
C VAL A 195 -22.18 -20.77 44.03
N GLY A 196 -21.34 -21.81 43.98
CA GLY A 196 -20.29 -21.88 42.95
C GLY A 196 -18.91 -21.34 43.31
N ARG A 197 -18.26 -22.02 44.25
CA ARG A 197 -16.81 -22.23 44.27
C ARG A 197 -16.39 -22.92 42.97
N ASP A 198 -15.50 -22.30 42.19
CA ASP A 198 -14.54 -23.06 41.39
C ASP A 198 -13.24 -22.26 41.30
N ASP A 199 -12.20 -22.86 41.88
CA ASP A 199 -10.85 -22.37 41.99
C ASP A 199 -10.14 -22.66 40.66
N ASN A 200 -9.53 -21.66 40.00
CA ASN A 200 -8.27 -21.92 39.29
C ASN A 200 -7.40 -20.66 39.12
N GLU A 201 -6.37 -20.66 39.95
CA GLU A 201 -5.05 -20.04 39.93
C GLU A 201 -4.49 -19.56 38.57
N GLY A 202 -3.70 -18.48 38.62
CA GLY A 202 -2.72 -18.18 37.56
C GLY A 202 -2.35 -16.71 37.35
N LEU A 203 -1.98 -15.99 38.41
CA LEU A 203 -1.29 -14.69 38.34
C LEU A 203 0.20 -14.96 38.61
N GLU A 204 1.04 -14.94 37.58
CA GLU A 204 2.48 -14.75 37.72
C GLU A 204 2.92 -13.61 36.80
N GLU A 205 3.35 -12.52 37.43
CA GLU A 205 4.21 -11.49 36.85
C GLU A 205 5.66 -11.99 36.93
N GLU A 206 6.39 -12.00 35.82
CA GLU A 206 7.85 -11.83 35.82
C GLU A 206 8.27 -10.99 34.62
N GLU A 207 8.80 -9.80 34.92
CA GLU A 207 9.77 -9.09 34.09
C GLU A 207 11.09 -9.88 34.09
N ASP A 208 11.66 -10.19 32.92
CA ASP A 208 12.96 -9.64 32.49
C ASP A 208 13.62 -10.39 31.32
N ASN A 209 14.20 -9.57 30.42
CA ASN A 209 15.38 -9.79 29.58
C ASN A 209 15.42 -10.84 28.43
N ALA A 210 15.42 -10.25 27.22
CA ALA A 210 16.52 -10.27 26.25
C ALA A 210 16.73 -11.44 25.26
N GLN A 211 16.96 -11.00 24.01
CA GLN A 211 17.68 -11.62 22.89
C GLN A 211 16.90 -12.44 21.85
N ASP A 212 16.89 -11.89 20.63
CA ASP A 212 17.14 -12.53 19.34
C ASP A 212 16.59 -13.94 19.11
N GLU A 213 15.54 -14.05 18.29
CA GLU A 213 15.58 -14.89 17.07
C GLU A 213 14.27 -14.74 16.27
N ALA A 214 14.39 -14.19 15.06
CA ALA A 214 13.50 -14.51 13.95
C ALA A 214 14.33 -15.26 12.89
N PRO A 215 13.77 -16.10 12.00
CA PRO A 215 12.33 -16.38 11.82
C PRO A 215 11.99 -17.89 11.73
N GLN A 216 10.86 -18.28 12.33
CA GLN A 216 10.23 -19.55 12.00
C GLN A 216 9.61 -19.47 10.60
N ARG A 217 10.16 -20.27 9.69
CA ARG A 217 9.67 -20.52 8.33
C ARG A 217 8.28 -21.13 8.36
N LEU A 218 7.24 -20.30 8.20
CA LEU A 218 5.91 -20.74 7.81
C LEU A 218 5.97 -21.28 6.37
N ARG A 219 6.09 -22.61 6.26
CA ARG A 219 5.83 -23.36 5.02
C ARG A 219 4.34 -23.26 4.70
N LEU A 220 3.95 -22.30 3.87
CA LEU A 220 2.64 -22.33 3.23
C LEU A 220 2.59 -23.48 2.22
N LYS A 221 1.67 -24.40 2.49
CA LYS A 221 1.16 -25.41 1.56
C LYS A 221 0.74 -24.70 0.27
N LYS A 222 1.26 -25.21 -0.84
CA LYS A 222 0.87 -24.91 -2.22
C LYS A 222 -0.63 -25.19 -2.38
N ARG A 223 -1.46 -24.17 -2.21
CA ARG A 223 -2.84 -24.13 -2.66
C ARG A 223 -2.79 -23.72 -4.13
N SER A 224 -3.16 -24.63 -5.02
CA SER A 224 -3.50 -24.30 -6.40
C SER A 224 -4.76 -23.45 -6.35
N GLU A 225 -4.59 -22.13 -6.28
CA GLU A 225 -5.67 -21.19 -6.52
C GLU A 225 -5.95 -21.19 -8.02
N ASN A 226 -7.16 -21.59 -8.33
CA ASN A 226 -7.74 -21.62 -9.66
C ASN A 226 -7.63 -20.20 -10.26
N ASP A 227 -6.98 -20.06 -11.42
CA ASP A 227 -6.85 -18.77 -12.11
C ASP A 227 -8.22 -18.14 -12.44
N GLU A 228 -9.29 -18.95 -12.49
CA GLU A 228 -10.68 -18.50 -12.67
C GLU A 228 -11.21 -17.65 -11.51
N ASP A 229 -10.86 -17.95 -10.27
CA ASP A 229 -11.32 -17.19 -9.09
C ASP A 229 -10.59 -15.84 -8.99
N ARG A 230 -9.34 -15.81 -9.46
CA ARG A 230 -8.55 -14.58 -9.51
C ARG A 230 -9.03 -13.64 -10.61
N ALA A 231 -9.43 -14.17 -11.76
CA ALA A 231 -10.05 -13.38 -12.83
C ALA A 231 -11.41 -12.79 -12.38
N LYS A 232 -12.24 -13.57 -11.67
CA LYS A 232 -13.51 -13.08 -11.10
C LYS A 232 -13.32 -12.01 -10.02
N ALA A 233 -12.29 -12.14 -9.19
CA ALA A 233 -11.97 -11.13 -8.18
C ALA A 233 -11.47 -9.81 -8.81
N LEU A 234 -10.80 -9.87 -9.96
CA LEU A 234 -10.34 -8.69 -10.70
C LEU A 234 -11.48 -7.98 -11.43
N ALA A 235 -12.41 -8.73 -12.02
CA ALA A 235 -13.63 -8.17 -12.63
C ALA A 235 -14.53 -7.47 -11.61
N ALA A 236 -14.63 -8.00 -10.37
CA ALA A 236 -15.41 -7.39 -9.29
C ALA A 236 -14.81 -6.07 -8.76
N VAL A 237 -13.53 -5.81 -9.03
CA VAL A 237 -12.80 -4.59 -8.63
C VAL A 237 -12.79 -3.54 -9.75
N GLY A 238 -13.45 -3.81 -10.89
CA GLY A 238 -13.57 -2.86 -12.01
C GLY A 238 -12.26 -2.61 -12.75
N LEU A 239 -11.31 -3.56 -12.67
CA LEU A 239 -10.09 -3.56 -13.47
C LEU A 239 -10.32 -4.44 -14.69
N ASP A 240 -11.28 -4.07 -15.54
CA ASP A 240 -11.40 -4.68 -16.86
C ASP A 240 -10.20 -4.27 -17.70
N SER A 241 -9.51 -5.31 -18.17
CA SER A 241 -8.48 -5.25 -19.18
C SER A 241 -9.12 -4.72 -20.46
N ASP A 242 -8.60 -3.61 -20.96
CA ASP A 242 -8.91 -3.04 -22.26
C ASP A 242 -8.54 -4.07 -23.35
N GLU A 243 -9.53 -4.89 -23.71
CA GLU A 243 -9.53 -5.84 -24.81
C GLU A 243 -10.18 -5.15 -26.02
N GLU A 244 -9.40 -4.32 -26.72
CA GLU A 244 -9.68 -3.96 -28.11
C GLU A 244 -8.62 -4.58 -29.01
N GLY A 245 -8.87 -5.84 -29.38
CA GLY A 245 -8.25 -6.52 -30.50
C GLY A 245 -9.22 -6.58 -31.68
N GLU A 246 -8.78 -5.98 -32.79
CA GLU A 246 -8.91 -6.49 -34.17
C GLU A 246 -10.32 -6.77 -34.74
N GLU A 247 -10.77 -5.87 -35.62
CA GLU A 247 -11.49 -6.26 -36.84
C GLU A 247 -10.59 -5.96 -38.05
N GLU A 248 -9.86 -6.99 -38.49
CA GLU A 248 -9.42 -7.12 -39.88
C GLU A 248 -10.64 -7.52 -40.74
N GLU A 249 -10.96 -6.73 -41.76
CA GLU A 249 -11.51 -7.26 -43.00
C GLU A 249 -10.62 -6.77 -44.15
N GLU A 250 -9.72 -7.67 -44.57
CA GLU A 250 -9.15 -7.73 -45.91
C GLU A 250 -10.21 -8.15 -46.95
N GLU A 251 -9.86 -7.96 -48.23
CA GLU A 251 -10.48 -8.49 -49.46
C GLU A 251 -11.61 -7.63 -50.08
N ASP A 252 -11.64 -7.30 -51.38
CA ASP A 252 -10.72 -7.50 -52.50
C ASP A 252 -11.27 -6.76 -53.75
N ASN A 253 -10.38 -6.49 -54.72
CA ASN A 253 -10.62 -6.41 -56.17
C ASN A 253 -11.57 -5.35 -56.80
N ALA A 254 -10.97 -4.33 -57.44
CA ALA A 254 -10.99 -4.11 -58.91
C ALA A 254 -10.27 -2.81 -59.32
#